data_AF-A0A2N5XAU3-F1
#
_entry.id   AF-A0A2N5XAU3-F1
#
_cell.length_a   1.000
_cell.length_b   1.000
_cell.length_c   1.000
_cell.angle_alpha   90.00
_cell.angle_beta   90.00
_cell.angle_gamma   90.00
#
_symmetry.space_group_name_H-M   'P 1'
#
loop_
_entity.id
_entity.type
_entity.pdbx_description
1 polymer ?
#
loop_
_entity_poly.entity_id
_entity_poly.type
_entity_poly.pdbx_seq_one_letter_code
_entity_poly.pdbx_strand_id
1 'polypeptide(L)'
;MGRGPAGVDRTAEATAWLRARRGADRVRRFVYVAYVVLLFLLGWYGMYAIGLFHEIGHRRPLAEFAGTIARALPSGLVFAALAGLFVTLRDALWRGPVTLPRPDVDWLLALPVRRRPVLLPWFALSAGIWVLAALLLGFAGALLVAAADLGRIGVLAAASLGPAVCLALLAVVGAAVVERSRKAADRLHRATPVLLLAVLLSAGQAVAAVLGHRVEVLETIELWSGPWGWAAQPVLAAAGRSAPLWPVALALLVAATAAALACAGKIVAGVPV
;
A
#
# COMPACT_ATOMS: atom_id res chain seq x y z
N MET A 1 -25.58 12.30 -44.87
CA MET A 1 -24.33 11.85 -44.20
C MET A 1 -23.42 13.06 -44.01
N GLY A 2 -23.50 13.73 -42.86
CA GLY A 2 -22.61 14.85 -42.54
C GLY A 2 -21.50 14.39 -41.60
N ARG A 3 -20.24 14.41 -42.04
CA ARG A 3 -19.08 14.29 -41.14
C ARG A 3 -19.05 15.56 -40.29
N GLY A 4 -19.42 15.45 -39.01
CA GLY A 4 -19.26 16.54 -38.05
C GLY A 4 -17.79 17.00 -38.00
N PRO A 5 -17.53 18.28 -37.74
CA PRO A 5 -16.16 18.82 -37.70
C PRO A 5 -15.34 17.99 -36.72
N ALA A 6 -14.18 17.51 -37.19
CA ALA A 6 -13.22 16.79 -36.36
C ALA A 6 -12.96 17.64 -35.10
N GLY A 7 -13.44 17.15 -33.95
CA GLY A 7 -13.35 17.88 -32.69
C GLY A 7 -11.90 18.25 -32.43
N VAL A 8 -11.62 19.56 -32.43
CA VAL A 8 -10.27 20.09 -32.24
C VAL A 8 -9.75 19.60 -30.89
N ASP A 9 -8.70 18.79 -30.91
CA ASP A 9 -8.06 18.21 -29.73
C ASP A 9 -7.31 19.30 -28.94
N ARG A 10 -7.98 19.89 -27.94
CA ARG A 10 -7.43 20.98 -27.11
C ARG A 10 -6.61 20.48 -25.93
N THR A 11 -6.15 19.23 -25.93
CA THR A 11 -5.39 18.64 -24.81
C THR A 11 -4.09 19.43 -24.50
N ALA A 12 -3.38 19.88 -25.54
CA ALA A 12 -2.16 20.66 -25.36
C ALA A 12 -2.42 22.03 -24.71
N GLU A 13 -3.45 22.75 -25.18
CA GLU A 13 -3.84 24.06 -24.66
C GLU A 13 -4.35 23.97 -23.22
N ALA A 14 -5.21 22.98 -22.91
CA ALA A 14 -5.72 22.76 -21.56
C ALA A 14 -4.58 22.40 -20.59
N THR A 15 -3.65 21.52 -20.97
CA THR A 15 -2.52 21.16 -20.09
C THR A 15 -1.50 22.29 -19.95
N ALA A 16 -1.34 23.17 -20.94
CA ALA A 16 -0.49 24.35 -20.87
C ALA A 16 -1.11 25.43 -19.96
N TRP A 17 -2.41 25.71 -20.12
CA TRP A 17 -3.14 26.65 -19.27
C TRP A 17 -3.18 26.21 -17.80
N LEU A 18 -3.43 24.92 -17.56
CA LEU A 18 -3.38 24.34 -16.22
C LEU A 18 -1.97 24.42 -15.63
N ARG A 19 -0.91 24.22 -16.43
CA ARG A 19 0.48 24.42 -15.96
C ARG A 19 0.74 25.87 -15.58
N ALA A 20 0.28 26.84 -16.39
CA ALA A 20 0.48 28.26 -16.15
C ALA A 20 -0.28 28.78 -14.90
N ARG A 21 -1.52 28.35 -14.69
CA ARG A 21 -2.35 28.84 -13.57
C ARG A 21 -2.01 28.20 -12.22
N ARG A 22 -1.34 27.05 -12.22
CA ARG A 22 -1.03 26.26 -11.01
C ARG A 22 0.28 26.63 -10.31
N GLY A 23 1.02 27.65 -10.74
CA GLY A 23 2.39 27.93 -10.25
C GLY A 23 2.48 28.28 -8.75
N ALA A 24 1.81 29.35 -8.31
CA ALA A 24 2.07 29.93 -6.98
C ALA A 24 1.30 29.24 -5.83
N ASP A 25 0.00 29.03 -5.98
CA ASP A 25 -0.82 28.43 -4.91
C ASP A 25 -0.54 26.94 -4.70
N ARG A 26 -0.09 26.22 -5.74
CA ARG A 26 0.32 24.81 -5.61
C ARG A 26 1.61 24.70 -4.82
N VAL A 27 2.59 25.56 -5.08
CA VAL A 27 3.84 25.56 -4.32
C VAL A 27 3.54 25.83 -2.86
N ARG A 28 2.72 26.84 -2.53
CA ARG A 28 2.35 27.13 -1.13
C ARG A 28 1.61 25.96 -0.46
N ARG A 29 0.60 25.36 -1.13
CA ARG A 29 -0.14 24.21 -0.59
C ARG A 29 0.73 22.97 -0.47
N PHE A 30 1.57 22.68 -1.48
CA PHE A 30 2.48 21.55 -1.48
C PHE A 30 3.54 21.71 -0.40
N VAL A 31 4.15 22.89 -0.27
CA VAL A 31 5.10 23.20 0.81
C VAL A 31 4.44 23.05 2.16
N TYR A 32 3.21 23.53 2.35
CA TYR A 32 2.48 23.34 3.60
C TYR A 32 2.21 21.85 3.90
N VAL A 33 1.70 21.09 2.93
CA VAL A 33 1.46 19.64 3.10
C VAL A 33 2.78 18.90 3.36
N ALA A 34 3.82 19.19 2.59
CA ALA A 34 5.15 18.61 2.76
C ALA A 34 5.73 18.95 4.13
N TYR A 35 5.56 20.18 4.60
CA TYR A 35 5.96 20.62 5.93
C TYR A 35 5.21 19.84 7.02
N VAL A 36 3.88 19.74 6.93
CA VAL A 36 3.06 18.99 7.91
C VAL A 36 3.46 17.51 7.90
N VAL A 37 3.58 16.90 6.73
CA VAL A 37 4.01 15.50 6.58
C VAL A 37 5.41 15.30 7.14
N LEU A 38 6.35 16.21 6.85
CA LEU A 38 7.72 16.17 7.38
C LEU A 38 7.71 16.30 8.90
N LEU A 39 6.88 17.17 9.47
CA LEU A 39 6.77 17.37 10.91
C LEU A 39 6.19 16.13 11.60
N PHE A 40 5.17 15.48 11.03
CA PHE A 40 4.65 14.21 11.52
C PHE A 40 5.66 13.08 11.37
N LEU A 41 6.37 13.00 10.24
CA LEU A 41 7.43 12.02 10.04
C LEU A 41 8.54 12.24 11.06
N LEU A 42 9.10 13.43 11.16
CA LEU A 42 10.22 13.70 12.06
C LEU A 42 9.81 13.55 13.53
N GLY A 43 8.62 14.03 13.90
CA GLY A 43 8.10 13.92 15.25
C GLY A 43 7.74 12.49 15.63
N TRP A 44 6.76 11.90 14.96
CA TRP A 44 6.25 10.58 15.31
C TRP A 44 7.19 9.46 14.87
N TYR A 45 7.55 9.43 13.59
CA TYR A 45 8.41 8.37 13.04
C TYR A 45 9.84 8.48 13.57
N GLY A 46 10.38 9.70 13.69
CA GLY A 46 11.70 9.94 14.26
C GLY A 46 11.78 9.50 15.72
N MET A 47 10.81 9.89 16.56
CA MET A 47 10.79 9.48 17.97
C MET A 47 10.63 7.96 18.13
N TYR A 48 9.77 7.34 17.31
CA TYR A 48 9.60 5.89 17.26
C TYR A 48 10.90 5.17 16.86
N ALA A 49 11.55 5.62 15.77
CA ALA A 49 12.80 5.04 15.29
C ALA A 49 13.93 5.22 16.31
N ILE A 50 14.07 6.41 16.91
CA ILE A 50 15.06 6.68 17.96
C ILE A 50 14.83 5.75 19.16
N GLY A 51 13.58 5.57 19.59
CA GLY A 51 13.23 4.66 20.68
C GLY A 51 13.67 3.22 20.38
N LEU A 52 13.39 2.71 19.18
CA LEU A 52 13.80 1.35 18.78
C LEU A 52 15.32 1.22 18.60
N PHE A 53 15.99 2.23 18.04
CA PHE A 53 17.47 2.22 17.96
C PHE A 53 18.11 2.24 19.35
N HIS A 54 17.53 2.99 20.28
CA HIS A 54 17.99 3.01 21.66
C HIS A 54 17.81 1.63 22.31
N GLU A 55 16.67 0.97 22.07
CA GLU A 55 16.38 -0.39 22.56
C GLU A 55 17.37 -1.43 22.02
N ILE A 56 17.66 -1.37 20.71
CA ILE A 56 18.65 -2.24 20.03
C ILE A 56 20.04 -2.05 20.63
N GLY A 57 20.43 -0.81 20.93
CA GLY A 57 21.74 -0.49 21.49
C GLY A 57 21.92 -0.91 22.96
N HIS A 58 20.84 -1.00 23.74
CA HIS A 58 20.91 -1.17 25.20
C HIS A 58 20.40 -2.54 25.71
N ARG A 59 20.11 -3.52 24.83
CA ARG A 59 19.62 -4.88 25.18
C ARG A 59 18.51 -4.86 26.26
N ARG A 60 17.42 -4.18 25.92
CA ARG A 60 16.32 -3.82 26.83
C ARG A 60 14.99 -4.57 26.52
N PRO A 61 13.92 -4.43 27.34
CA PRO A 61 12.70 -5.26 27.43
C PRO A 61 12.14 -5.94 26.18
N LEU A 62 12.23 -5.36 24.97
CA LEU A 62 11.70 -6.04 23.78
C LEU A 62 12.37 -7.40 23.51
N ALA A 63 13.64 -7.55 23.86
CA ALA A 63 14.35 -8.84 23.76
C ALA A 63 13.77 -9.88 24.73
N GLU A 64 13.22 -9.47 25.89
CA GLU A 64 12.55 -10.38 26.83
C GLU A 64 11.27 -10.96 26.24
N PHE A 65 10.62 -10.21 25.35
CA PHE A 65 9.42 -10.63 24.63
C PHE A 65 9.71 -11.30 23.28
N ALA A 66 10.98 -11.55 22.93
CA ALA A 66 11.37 -12.10 21.63
C ALA A 66 10.61 -13.38 21.27
N GLY A 67 10.43 -14.31 22.22
CA GLY A 67 9.67 -15.54 22.00
C GLY A 67 8.18 -15.30 21.72
N THR A 68 7.58 -14.28 22.36
CA THR A 68 6.18 -13.90 22.13
C THR A 68 6.02 -13.20 20.78
N ILE A 69 6.92 -12.29 20.44
CA ILE A 69 6.94 -11.60 19.14
C ILE A 69 7.18 -12.61 18.01
N ALA A 70 8.11 -13.53 18.17
CA ALA A 70 8.41 -14.58 17.19
C ALA A 70 7.21 -15.52 16.94
N ARG A 71 6.41 -15.81 17.97
CA ARG A 71 5.18 -16.60 17.84
C ARG A 71 4.08 -15.84 17.11
N ALA A 72 3.93 -14.54 17.40
CA ALA A 72 2.92 -13.71 16.77
C ALA A 72 3.28 -13.28 15.34
N LEU A 73 4.56 -13.35 14.96
CA LEU A 73 5.09 -12.81 13.71
C LEU A 73 4.36 -13.31 12.44
N PRO A 74 4.08 -14.62 12.25
CA PRO A 74 3.46 -15.10 11.02
C PRO A 74 2.08 -14.49 10.77
N SER A 75 1.17 -14.64 11.75
CA SER A 75 -0.19 -14.09 11.69
C SER A 75 -0.21 -12.57 11.79
N GLY A 76 0.71 -11.97 12.55
CA GLY A 76 0.79 -10.53 12.71
C GLY A 76 1.18 -9.81 11.42
N LEU A 77 2.13 -10.36 10.66
CA LEU A 77 2.50 -9.84 9.35
C LEU A 77 1.38 -10.02 8.32
N VAL A 78 0.74 -11.18 8.30
CA VAL A 78 -0.43 -11.45 7.45
C VAL A 78 -1.56 -10.46 7.76
N PHE A 79 -1.88 -10.29 9.04
CA PHE A 79 -2.88 -9.34 9.52
C PHE A 79 -2.55 -7.92 9.06
N ALA A 80 -1.33 -7.44 9.30
CA ALA A 80 -0.92 -6.08 8.93
C ALA A 80 -1.02 -5.85 7.41
N ALA A 81 -0.54 -6.81 6.61
CA ALA A 81 -0.61 -6.76 5.16
C ALA A 81 -2.06 -6.78 4.63
N LEU A 82 -2.89 -7.69 5.15
CA LEU A 82 -4.29 -7.84 4.75
C LEU A 82 -5.13 -6.63 5.19
N ALA A 83 -4.96 -6.15 6.43
CA ALA A 83 -5.65 -4.98 6.94
C ALA A 83 -5.25 -3.72 6.16
N GLY A 84 -3.96 -3.53 5.85
CA GLY A 84 -3.49 -2.43 5.00
C GLY A 84 -4.10 -2.47 3.61
N LEU A 85 -4.13 -3.64 2.97
CA LEU A 85 -4.78 -3.84 1.68
C LEU A 85 -6.30 -3.59 1.75
N PHE A 86 -6.96 -4.05 2.81
CA PHE A 86 -8.39 -3.84 2.99
C PHE A 86 -8.74 -2.36 3.21
N VAL A 87 -7.99 -1.67 4.07
CA VAL A 87 -8.20 -0.24 4.36
C VAL A 87 -7.97 0.61 3.11
N THR A 88 -6.91 0.33 2.34
CA THR A 88 -6.62 1.04 1.07
C THR A 88 -7.74 0.85 0.04
N LEU A 89 -8.19 -0.39 -0.17
CA LEU A 89 -9.29 -0.68 -1.08
C LEU A 89 -10.62 -0.07 -0.58
N ARG A 90 -10.83 -0.02 0.73
CA ARG A 90 -12.02 0.59 1.32
C ARG A 90 -11.98 2.10 1.16
N ASP A 91 -10.86 2.76 1.45
CA ASP A 91 -10.68 4.20 1.25
C ASP A 91 -10.94 4.59 -0.21
N ALA A 92 -10.48 3.76 -1.16
CA ALA A 92 -10.75 3.94 -2.57
C ALA A 92 -12.25 3.89 -2.95
N LEU A 93 -13.09 3.15 -2.21
CA LEU A 93 -14.54 3.18 -2.42
C LEU A 93 -15.18 4.52 -2.02
N TRP A 94 -14.59 5.23 -1.05
CA TRP A 94 -15.13 6.50 -0.55
C TRP A 94 -14.57 7.71 -1.31
N ARG A 95 -13.29 7.67 -1.68
CA ARG A 95 -12.57 8.82 -2.26
C ARG A 95 -12.17 8.64 -3.73
N GLY A 96 -12.06 7.39 -4.20
CA GLY A 96 -11.32 7.05 -5.42
C GLY A 96 -9.80 7.19 -5.23
N PRO A 97 -8.96 6.40 -5.91
CA PRO A 97 -7.50 6.55 -5.88
C PRO A 97 -7.02 7.87 -6.50
N VAL A 98 -7.83 8.53 -7.34
CA VAL A 98 -7.50 9.79 -8.00
C VAL A 98 -8.52 10.87 -7.61
N THR A 99 -8.27 11.53 -6.47
CA THR A 99 -9.05 12.72 -6.10
C THR A 99 -8.58 13.92 -6.91
N LEU A 100 -9.23 14.19 -8.05
CA LEU A 100 -9.08 15.46 -8.75
C LEU A 100 -9.72 16.59 -7.93
N PRO A 101 -9.14 17.80 -7.90
CA PRO A 101 -9.80 18.95 -7.32
C PRO A 101 -11.15 19.17 -8.02
N ARG A 102 -12.26 19.29 -7.26
CA ARG A 102 -13.60 19.60 -7.81
C ARG A 102 -13.62 20.69 -8.91
N PRO A 103 -12.97 21.87 -8.73
CA PRO A 103 -12.99 22.90 -9.77
C PRO A 103 -12.28 22.47 -11.07
N ASP A 104 -11.31 21.56 -10.99
CA ASP A 104 -10.66 21.01 -12.18
C ASP A 104 -11.56 19.99 -12.88
N VAL A 105 -12.34 19.20 -12.13
CA VAL A 105 -13.31 18.23 -12.68
C VAL A 105 -14.43 18.95 -13.43
N ASP A 106 -15.04 19.96 -12.83
CA ASP A 106 -16.16 20.70 -13.44
C ASP A 106 -15.74 21.37 -14.76
N TRP A 107 -14.50 21.87 -14.83
CA TRP A 107 -13.95 22.47 -16.04
C TRP A 107 -13.48 21.44 -17.07
N LEU A 108 -12.84 20.34 -16.64
CA LEU A 108 -12.36 19.26 -17.53
C LEU A 108 -13.52 18.48 -18.17
N LEU A 109 -14.63 18.30 -17.46
CA LEU A 109 -15.82 17.63 -17.99
C LEU A 109 -16.48 18.43 -19.13
N ALA A 110 -16.28 19.75 -19.17
CA ALA A 110 -16.80 20.62 -20.22
C ALA A 110 -15.99 20.60 -21.53
N LEU A 111 -14.79 19.99 -21.55
CA LEU A 111 -13.88 20.02 -22.69
C LEU A 111 -13.60 18.63 -23.30
N PRO A 112 -13.53 18.50 -24.63
CA PRO A 112 -13.18 17.24 -25.30
C PRO A 112 -11.66 16.98 -25.21
N VAL A 113 -11.19 16.52 -24.04
CA VAL A 113 -9.76 16.29 -23.75
C VAL A 113 -9.44 14.79 -23.69
N ARG A 114 -8.26 14.38 -24.17
CA ARG A 114 -7.76 13.01 -23.96
C ARG A 114 -7.47 12.81 -22.47
N ARG A 115 -8.26 11.95 -21.82
CA ARG A 115 -8.26 11.75 -20.35
C ARG A 115 -6.98 11.12 -19.81
N ARG A 116 -6.40 10.19 -20.56
CA ARG A 116 -5.21 9.41 -20.17
C ARG A 116 -4.00 10.29 -19.76
N PRO A 117 -3.51 11.24 -20.57
CA PRO A 117 -2.36 12.07 -20.21
C PRO A 117 -2.62 13.00 -19.00
N VAL A 118 -3.89 13.30 -18.69
CA VAL A 118 -4.26 14.11 -17.52
C VAL A 118 -4.30 13.28 -16.24
N LEU A 119 -4.82 12.05 -16.29
CA LEU A 119 -5.00 11.18 -15.11
C LEU A 119 -3.72 10.44 -14.69
N LEU A 120 -2.87 10.04 -15.64
CA LEU A 120 -1.63 9.32 -15.35
C LEU A 120 -0.70 9.99 -14.32
N PRO A 121 -0.39 11.30 -14.40
CA PRO A 121 0.49 11.93 -13.41
C PRO A 121 -0.13 11.97 -12.01
N TRP A 122 -1.45 12.09 -11.89
CA TRP A 122 -2.13 12.04 -10.59
C TRP A 122 -2.14 10.63 -10.01
N PHE A 123 -2.39 9.62 -10.86
CA PHE A 123 -2.29 8.22 -10.46
C PHE A 123 -0.86 7.88 -10.00
N ALA A 124 0.16 8.35 -10.71
CA ALA A 124 1.56 8.15 -10.33
C ALA A 124 1.89 8.84 -8.99
N LEU A 125 1.34 10.03 -8.74
CA LEU A 125 1.51 10.74 -7.48
C LEU A 125 0.83 9.99 -6.31
N SER A 126 -0.42 9.54 -6.49
CA SER A 126 -1.11 8.71 -5.50
C SER A 126 -0.35 7.41 -5.23
N ALA A 127 0.12 6.74 -6.30
CA ALA A 127 0.94 5.54 -6.18
C ALA A 127 2.24 5.81 -5.39
N GLY A 128 2.92 6.91 -5.68
CA GLY A 128 4.12 7.34 -4.97
C GLY A 128 3.89 7.56 -3.47
N ILE A 129 2.77 8.20 -3.09
CA ILE A 129 2.41 8.41 -1.68
C ILE A 129 2.18 7.07 -0.96
N TRP A 130 1.42 6.16 -1.56
CA TRP A 130 1.17 4.84 -0.97
C TRP A 130 2.43 3.98 -0.89
N VAL A 131 3.30 4.04 -1.90
CA VAL A 131 4.63 3.40 -1.87
C VAL A 131 5.48 3.96 -0.74
N LEU A 132 5.53 5.28 -0.56
CA LEU A 132 6.27 5.90 0.54
C LEU A 132 5.71 5.48 1.90
N ALA A 133 4.39 5.49 2.07
CA ALA A 133 3.74 5.05 3.31
C ALA A 133 4.07 3.58 3.62
N ALA A 134 4.06 2.71 2.61
CA ALA A 134 4.38 1.30 2.77
C ALA A 134 5.87 1.06 3.06
N LEU A 135 6.78 1.82 2.44
CA LEU A 135 8.21 1.78 2.75
C LEU A 135 8.47 2.16 4.22
N LEU A 136 7.83 3.23 4.70
CA LEU A 136 7.93 3.66 6.09
C LEU A 136 7.37 2.60 7.05
N LEU A 137 6.20 2.05 6.76
CA LEU A 137 5.58 1.01 7.60
C LEU A 137 6.41 -0.28 7.60
N GLY A 138 6.93 -0.69 6.44
CA GLY A 138 7.81 -1.85 6.30
C GLY A 138 9.12 -1.65 7.08
N PHE A 139 9.73 -0.46 6.99
CA PHE A 139 10.95 -0.14 7.74
C PHE A 139 10.69 -0.09 9.25
N ALA A 140 9.57 0.50 9.70
CA ALA A 140 9.17 0.48 11.11
C ALA A 140 8.98 -0.96 11.63
N GLY A 141 8.34 -1.83 10.84
CA GLY A 141 8.21 -3.25 11.15
C GLY A 141 9.56 -3.96 11.25
N ALA A 142 10.49 -3.67 10.32
CA ALA A 142 11.85 -4.22 10.38
C ALA A 142 12.62 -3.76 11.63
N LEU A 143 12.48 -2.49 12.03
CA LEU A 143 13.08 -1.99 13.28
C LEU A 143 12.47 -2.67 14.51
N LEU A 144 11.16 -2.89 14.53
CA LEU A 144 10.47 -3.57 15.63
C LEU A 144 10.98 -5.02 15.79
N VAL A 145 11.09 -5.75 14.69
CA VAL A 145 11.60 -7.14 14.68
C VAL A 145 13.08 -7.18 15.08
N ALA A 146 13.88 -6.22 14.61
CA ALA A 146 15.28 -6.11 15.00
C ALA A 146 15.45 -5.74 16.49
N ALA A 147 14.59 -4.87 17.03
CA ALA A 147 14.59 -4.52 18.46
C ALA A 147 14.21 -5.70 19.36
N ALA A 148 13.47 -6.67 18.83
CA ALA A 148 13.20 -7.94 19.50
C ALA A 148 14.34 -8.97 19.38
N ASP A 149 15.50 -8.59 18.85
CA ASP A 149 16.67 -9.46 18.60
C ASP A 149 16.38 -10.66 17.68
N LEU A 150 15.37 -10.53 16.80
CA LEU A 150 14.99 -11.60 15.88
C LEU A 150 15.74 -11.55 14.54
N GLY A 151 16.62 -10.57 14.33
CA GLY A 151 17.43 -10.49 13.11
C GLY A 151 18.17 -9.17 12.94
N ARG A 152 19.04 -9.12 11.93
CA ARG A 152 19.82 -7.91 11.61
C ARG A 152 18.96 -6.90 10.86
N ILE A 153 18.96 -5.64 11.30
CA ILE A 153 18.19 -4.53 10.70
C ILE A 153 18.33 -4.48 9.18
N GLY A 154 19.57 -4.58 8.65
CA GLY A 154 19.81 -4.49 7.21
C GLY A 154 19.14 -5.62 6.40
N VAL A 155 19.12 -6.84 6.94
CA VAL A 155 18.48 -8.00 6.29
C VAL A 155 16.96 -7.90 6.40
N LEU A 156 16.44 -7.51 7.57
CA LEU A 156 15.01 -7.32 7.79
C LEU A 156 14.44 -6.17 6.96
N ALA A 157 15.19 -5.07 6.80
CA ALA A 157 14.82 -3.96 5.94
C ALA A 157 14.76 -4.42 4.48
N ALA A 158 15.79 -5.11 3.98
CA ALA A 158 15.77 -5.64 2.61
C ALA A 158 14.60 -6.61 2.37
N ALA A 159 14.30 -7.46 3.36
CA ALA A 159 13.22 -8.44 3.30
C ALA A 159 11.81 -7.83 3.37
N SER A 160 11.65 -6.65 4.00
CA SER A 160 10.34 -6.01 4.20
C SER A 160 10.00 -4.96 3.14
N LEU A 161 10.99 -4.18 2.68
CA LEU A 161 10.75 -3.05 1.78
C LEU A 161 10.21 -3.50 0.42
N GLY A 162 10.81 -4.53 -0.20
CA GLY A 162 10.36 -5.04 -1.50
C GLY A 162 8.91 -5.51 -1.49
N PRO A 163 8.52 -6.42 -0.58
CA PRO A 163 7.13 -6.85 -0.43
C PRO A 163 6.17 -5.71 -0.08
N ALA A 164 6.56 -4.77 0.77
CA ALA A 164 5.73 -3.61 1.12
C ALA A 164 5.41 -2.75 -0.11
N VAL A 165 6.39 -2.50 -0.97
CA VAL A 165 6.18 -1.81 -2.25
C VAL A 165 5.23 -2.58 -3.16
N CYS A 166 5.42 -3.90 -3.28
CA CYS A 166 4.54 -4.74 -4.11
C CYS A 166 3.08 -4.68 -3.64
N LEU A 167 2.85 -4.79 -2.32
CA LEU A 167 1.51 -4.68 -1.74
C LEU A 167 0.89 -3.30 -1.95
N ALA A 168 1.67 -2.22 -1.79
CA ALA A 168 1.18 -0.86 -2.04
C ALA A 168 0.76 -0.68 -3.50
N LEU A 169 1.57 -1.17 -4.44
CA LEU A 169 1.25 -1.09 -5.87
C LEU A 169 0.01 -1.92 -6.22
N LEU A 170 -0.13 -3.13 -5.66
CA LEU A 170 -1.34 -3.95 -5.81
C LEU A 170 -2.58 -3.24 -5.26
N ALA A 171 -2.47 -2.64 -4.07
CA ALA A 171 -3.55 -1.87 -3.47
C ALA A 171 -4.00 -0.70 -4.37
N VAL A 172 -3.04 0.06 -4.89
CA VAL A 172 -3.30 1.21 -5.77
C VAL A 172 -3.92 0.78 -7.11
N VAL A 173 -3.45 -0.31 -7.70
CA VAL A 173 -4.07 -0.85 -8.92
C VAL A 173 -5.47 -1.38 -8.63
N GLY A 174 -5.67 -2.08 -7.51
CA GLY A 174 -6.98 -2.57 -7.09
C GLY A 174 -7.97 -1.42 -6.88
N ALA A 175 -7.53 -0.34 -6.24
CA ALA A 175 -8.30 0.89 -6.07
C ALA A 175 -8.73 1.48 -7.43
N ALA A 176 -7.84 1.51 -8.43
CA ALA A 176 -8.16 2.00 -9.77
C ALA A 176 -9.17 1.10 -10.52
N VAL A 177 -9.12 -0.21 -10.28
CA VAL A 177 -10.12 -1.15 -10.83
C VAL A 177 -11.50 -0.91 -10.23
N VAL A 178 -11.55 -0.71 -8.92
CA VAL A 178 -12.79 -0.44 -8.16
C VAL A 178 -13.43 0.87 -8.62
N GLU A 179 -12.64 1.93 -8.79
CA GLU A 179 -13.10 3.22 -9.30
C GLU A 179 -13.64 3.11 -10.74
N ARG A 180 -12.95 2.36 -11.60
CA ARG A 180 -13.36 2.20 -13.00
C ARG A 180 -14.68 1.45 -13.17
N SER A 181 -14.95 0.45 -12.33
CA SER A 181 -15.99 -0.54 -12.58
C SER A 181 -16.94 -0.66 -11.39
N ARG A 182 -18.19 -0.21 -11.57
CA ARG A 182 -19.27 -0.43 -10.59
C ARG A 182 -19.40 -1.91 -10.20
N LYS A 183 -19.24 -2.83 -11.16
CA LYS A 183 -19.25 -4.27 -10.88
C LYS A 183 -18.12 -4.70 -9.94
N ALA A 184 -16.94 -4.09 -10.04
CA ALA A 184 -15.83 -4.37 -9.14
C ALA A 184 -16.09 -3.77 -7.75
N ALA A 185 -16.63 -2.55 -7.67
CA ALA A 185 -17.07 -1.95 -6.42
C ALA A 185 -18.14 -2.79 -5.71
N ASP A 186 -19.15 -3.26 -6.44
CA ASP A 186 -20.21 -4.13 -5.91
C ASP A 186 -19.64 -5.46 -5.40
N ARG A 187 -18.71 -6.08 -6.15
CA ARG A 187 -18.03 -7.30 -5.72
C ARG A 187 -17.22 -7.06 -4.46
N LEU A 188 -16.48 -5.95 -4.37
CA LEU A 188 -15.74 -5.59 -3.17
C LEU A 188 -16.67 -5.34 -1.98
N HIS A 189 -17.82 -4.70 -2.21
CA HIS A 189 -18.82 -4.47 -1.16
C HIS A 189 -19.40 -5.80 -0.64
N ARG A 190 -19.70 -6.75 -1.52
CA ARG A 190 -20.14 -8.11 -1.13
C ARG A 190 -19.03 -8.93 -0.47
N ALA A 191 -17.78 -8.73 -0.88
CA ALA A 191 -16.62 -9.40 -0.28
C ALA A 191 -16.17 -8.76 1.04
N THR A 192 -16.62 -7.53 1.34
CA THR A 192 -16.27 -6.79 2.55
C THR A 192 -16.47 -7.59 3.84
N PRO A 193 -17.63 -8.24 4.09
CA PRO A 193 -17.80 -9.05 5.31
C PRO A 193 -16.82 -10.22 5.38
N VAL A 194 -16.50 -10.86 4.25
CA VAL A 194 -15.55 -11.98 4.19
C VAL A 194 -14.13 -11.50 4.44
N LEU A 195 -13.73 -10.37 3.85
CA LEU A 195 -12.41 -9.76 4.06
C LEU A 195 -12.25 -9.27 5.51
N LEU A 196 -13.29 -8.66 6.08
CA LEU A 196 -13.29 -8.23 7.47
C LEU A 196 -13.18 -9.44 8.40
N LEU A 197 -13.91 -10.52 8.13
CA LEU A 197 -13.79 -11.76 8.89
C LEU A 197 -12.37 -12.33 8.81
N ALA A 198 -11.75 -12.34 7.62
CA ALA A 198 -10.36 -12.78 7.47
C ALA A 198 -9.35 -11.90 8.24
N VAL A 199 -9.57 -10.58 8.26
CA VAL A 199 -8.78 -9.63 9.09
C VAL A 199 -8.99 -9.93 10.59
N LEU A 200 -10.22 -10.16 11.03
CA LEU A 200 -10.51 -10.49 12.43
C LEU A 200 -9.95 -11.85 12.85
N LEU A 201 -10.00 -12.86 11.97
CA LEU A 201 -9.45 -14.18 12.23
C LEU A 201 -7.93 -14.13 12.34
N SER A 202 -7.25 -13.43 11.42
CA SER A 202 -5.79 -13.26 11.49
C SER A 202 -5.36 -12.45 12.72
N ALA A 203 -6.13 -11.43 13.11
CA ALA A 203 -5.91 -10.72 14.37
C ALA A 203 -6.10 -11.64 15.58
N GLY A 204 -7.18 -12.44 15.60
CA GLY A 204 -7.46 -13.41 16.64
C GLY A 204 -6.38 -14.46 16.76
N GLN A 205 -5.84 -14.95 15.65
CA GLN A 205 -4.72 -15.88 15.63
C GLN A 205 -3.43 -15.22 16.14
N ALA A 206 -3.16 -13.96 15.79
CA ALA A 206 -2.01 -13.23 16.33
C ALA A 206 -2.10 -13.10 17.85
N VAL A 207 -3.28 -12.79 18.39
CA VAL A 207 -3.53 -12.75 19.84
C VAL A 207 -3.39 -14.15 20.46
N ALA A 208 -3.97 -15.18 19.84
CA ALA A 208 -3.84 -16.56 20.31
C ALA A 208 -2.38 -17.02 20.35
N ALA A 209 -1.58 -16.65 19.35
CA ALA A 209 -0.16 -16.95 19.30
C ALA A 209 0.64 -16.23 20.40
N VAL A 210 0.27 -14.99 20.73
CA VAL A 210 0.81 -14.25 21.90
C VAL A 210 0.50 -15.00 23.20
N LEU A 211 -0.72 -15.52 23.34
CA LEU A 211 -1.17 -16.32 24.49
C LEU A 211 -0.59 -17.75 24.49
N GLY A 212 0.15 -18.14 23.45
CA GLY A 212 0.80 -19.45 23.33
C GLY A 212 -0.01 -20.54 22.63
N HIS A 213 -1.20 -20.22 22.13
CA HIS A 213 -2.02 -21.14 21.32
C HIS A 213 -1.69 -20.97 19.84
N ARG A 214 -0.81 -21.84 19.33
CA ARG A 214 -0.34 -21.80 17.93
C ARG A 214 -0.84 -23.00 17.14
N VAL A 215 -1.33 -22.75 15.93
CA VAL A 215 -1.77 -23.79 14.99
C VAL A 215 -1.01 -23.61 13.67
N GLU A 216 0.04 -24.40 13.46
CA GLU A 216 0.96 -24.24 12.32
C GLU A 216 0.30 -24.46 10.95
N VAL A 217 -0.72 -25.32 10.90
CA VAL A 217 -1.50 -25.55 9.69
C VAL A 217 -2.23 -24.28 9.26
N LEU A 218 -2.80 -23.55 10.23
CA LEU A 218 -3.55 -22.33 9.95
C LEU A 218 -2.60 -21.22 9.50
N GLU A 219 -1.44 -21.08 10.16
CA GLU A 219 -0.38 -20.16 9.70
C GLU A 219 0.08 -20.44 8.27
N THR A 220 0.22 -21.72 7.91
CA THR A 220 0.61 -22.09 6.55
C THR A 220 -0.46 -21.69 5.54
N ILE A 221 -1.74 -21.94 5.86
CA ILE A 221 -2.86 -21.52 5.00
C ILE A 221 -2.88 -19.99 4.87
N GLU A 222 -2.70 -19.25 5.96
CA GLU A 222 -2.63 -17.79 5.96
C GLU A 222 -1.48 -17.27 5.09
N LEU A 223 -0.28 -17.84 5.21
CA LEU A 223 0.90 -17.45 4.45
C LEU A 223 0.79 -17.72 2.95
N TRP A 224 -0.06 -18.67 2.55
CA TRP A 224 -0.30 -19.03 1.16
C TRP A 224 -1.63 -18.50 0.59
N SER A 225 -2.45 -17.85 1.43
CA SER A 225 -3.79 -17.39 1.05
C SER A 225 -3.81 -16.26 0.01
N GLY A 226 -2.70 -15.56 -0.21
CA GLY A 226 -2.60 -14.55 -1.25
C GLY A 226 -1.41 -13.61 -1.12
N PRO A 227 -1.41 -12.48 -1.85
CA PRO A 227 -0.32 -11.51 -1.86
C PRO A 227 0.09 -10.99 -0.47
N TRP A 228 -0.89 -10.86 0.45
CA TRP A 228 -0.63 -10.44 1.83
C TRP A 228 0.19 -11.48 2.62
N GLY A 229 -0.06 -12.78 2.40
CA GLY A 229 0.71 -13.85 3.03
C GLY A 229 2.08 -14.04 2.37
N TRP A 230 2.15 -13.93 1.05
CA TRP A 230 3.42 -14.03 0.31
C TRP A 230 4.41 -12.93 0.72
N ALA A 231 3.90 -11.74 1.04
CA ALA A 231 4.72 -10.62 1.51
C ALA A 231 5.33 -10.84 2.90
N ALA A 232 4.73 -11.68 3.74
CA ALA A 232 5.23 -11.98 5.08
C ALA A 232 6.42 -12.95 5.06
N GLN A 233 6.48 -13.85 4.09
CA GLN A 233 7.47 -14.95 4.08
C GLN A 233 8.94 -14.51 4.05
N PRO A 234 9.37 -13.51 3.25
CA PRO A 234 10.76 -13.04 3.28
C PRO A 234 11.16 -12.48 4.65
N VAL A 235 10.24 -11.78 5.33
CA VAL A 235 10.48 -11.22 6.67
C VAL A 235 10.60 -12.35 7.70
N LEU A 236 9.77 -13.39 7.60
CA LEU A 236 9.89 -14.58 8.46
C LEU A 236 11.23 -15.29 8.28
N ALA A 237 11.68 -15.48 7.03
CA ALA A 237 12.98 -16.06 6.75
C ALA A 237 14.14 -15.21 7.31
N ALA A 238 14.07 -13.88 7.14
CA ALA A 238 15.06 -12.94 7.69
C ALA A 238 15.04 -12.90 9.22
N ALA A 239 13.91 -13.21 9.85
CA ALA A 239 13.74 -13.33 11.29
C ALA A 239 14.15 -14.72 11.84
N GLY A 240 14.80 -15.56 11.04
CA GLY A 240 15.24 -16.91 11.44
C GLY A 240 14.10 -17.92 11.62
N ARG A 241 12.90 -17.64 11.08
CA ARG A 241 11.74 -18.54 11.16
C ARG A 241 11.67 -19.45 9.92
N SER A 242 11.00 -20.59 10.08
CA SER A 242 10.82 -21.55 8.99
C SER A 242 9.89 -20.98 7.91
N ALA A 243 10.47 -20.64 6.76
CA ALA A 243 9.75 -20.24 5.55
C ALA A 243 10.52 -20.73 4.31
N PRO A 244 10.68 -22.04 4.12
CA PRO A 244 11.60 -22.60 3.11
C PRO A 244 11.26 -22.19 1.67
N LEU A 245 9.99 -21.87 1.42
CA LEU A 245 9.45 -21.50 0.11
C LEU A 245 9.29 -19.98 -0.07
N TRP A 246 9.91 -19.16 0.80
CA TRP A 246 9.85 -17.70 0.69
C TRP A 246 10.28 -17.15 -0.68
N PRO A 247 11.24 -17.74 -1.44
CA PRO A 247 11.58 -17.23 -2.77
C PRO A 247 10.44 -17.41 -3.76
N VAL A 248 9.69 -18.51 -3.66
CA VAL A 248 8.52 -18.81 -4.51
C VAL A 248 7.41 -17.81 -4.21
N ALA A 249 7.13 -17.55 -2.93
CA ALA A 249 6.15 -16.56 -2.51
C ALA A 249 6.52 -15.15 -3.01
N LEU A 250 7.79 -14.75 -2.88
CA LEU A 250 8.28 -13.48 -3.42
C LEU A 250 8.12 -13.40 -4.94
N ALA A 251 8.46 -14.46 -5.66
CA ALA A 251 8.29 -14.52 -7.12
C ALA A 251 6.82 -14.39 -7.53
N LEU A 252 5.90 -15.05 -6.83
CA LEU A 252 4.45 -14.91 -7.05
C LEU A 252 3.96 -13.49 -6.78
N LEU A 253 4.43 -12.86 -5.71
CA LEU A 253 4.09 -11.47 -5.37
C LEU A 253 4.57 -10.50 -6.44
N VAL A 254 5.81 -10.64 -6.89
CA VAL A 254 6.39 -9.81 -7.98
C VAL A 254 5.63 -10.04 -9.28
N ALA A 255 5.34 -11.30 -9.64
CA ALA A 255 4.60 -11.63 -10.85
C ALA A 255 3.17 -11.05 -10.82
N ALA A 256 2.46 -11.18 -9.70
CA ALA A 256 1.13 -10.60 -9.52
C ALA A 256 1.18 -9.07 -9.63
N THR A 257 2.17 -8.43 -9.02
CA THR A 257 2.36 -6.97 -9.07
C THR A 257 2.66 -6.51 -10.50
N ALA A 258 3.57 -7.20 -11.21
CA ALA A 258 3.90 -6.89 -12.59
C ALA A 258 2.68 -7.05 -13.52
N ALA A 259 1.90 -8.13 -13.35
CA ALA A 259 0.66 -8.35 -14.10
C ALA A 259 -0.37 -7.25 -13.83
N ALA A 260 -0.52 -6.85 -12.57
CA ALA A 260 -1.42 -5.77 -12.16
C ALA A 260 -1.01 -4.43 -12.80
N LEU A 261 0.28 -4.07 -12.74
CA LEU A 261 0.81 -2.83 -13.34
C LEU A 261 0.68 -2.82 -14.87
N ALA A 262 0.93 -3.95 -15.54
CA ALA A 262 0.73 -4.09 -16.98
C ALA A 262 -0.75 -3.85 -17.37
N CYS A 263 -1.69 -4.28 -16.52
CA CYS A 263 -3.11 -4.01 -16.71
C CYS A 263 -3.49 -2.56 -16.34
N ALA A 264 -2.81 -1.93 -15.38
CA ALA A 264 -3.11 -0.59 -14.88
C ALA A 264 -3.12 0.46 -15.99
N GLY A 265 -2.18 0.37 -16.95
CA GLY A 265 -2.13 1.28 -18.11
C GLY A 265 -3.39 1.25 -18.98
N LYS A 266 -4.05 0.08 -19.09
CA LYS A 266 -5.34 -0.09 -19.78
C LYS A 266 -6.53 0.34 -18.91
N ILE A 267 -6.39 0.24 -17.58
CA ILE A 267 -7.42 0.60 -16.60
C ILE A 267 -7.57 2.12 -16.51
N VAL A 268 -6.48 2.86 -16.34
CA VAL A 268 -6.50 4.33 -16.24
C VAL A 268 -7.08 5.00 -17.50
N ALA A 269 -6.93 4.37 -18.67
CA ALA A 269 -7.49 4.89 -19.91
C ALA A 269 -9.03 4.83 -19.99
N GLY A 270 -9.68 4.03 -19.14
CA GLY A 270 -11.10 3.74 -19.23
C GLY A 270 -11.93 4.10 -17.99
N VAL A 271 -11.41 4.95 -17.09
CA VAL A 271 -12.15 5.45 -15.91
C VAL A 271 -13.27 6.40 -16.37
N PRO A 272 -14.56 6.07 -16.12
CA PRO A 272 -15.66 7.02 -16.30
C PRO A 272 -15.65 8.02 -15.13
N VAL A 273 -15.64 9.31 -15.44
CA VAL A 273 -15.78 10.42 -14.48
C VAL A 273 -17.18 10.98 -14.65
#